data_AF-A0A061HHN1-F1
#
_entry.id   AF-A0A061HHN1-F1
#
_cell.length_a   1.000
_cell.length_b   1.000
_cell.length_c   1.000
_cell.angle_alpha   90.00
_cell.angle_beta   90.00
_cell.angle_gamma   90.00
#
_symmetry.space_group_name_H-M   'P 1'
#
loop_
_entity.id
_entity.type
_entity.pdbx_description
1 polymer ?
#
loop_
_entity_poly.entity_id
_entity_poly.type
_entity_poly.pdbx_seq_one_letter_code
_entity_poly.pdbx_strand_id
1 'polypeptide(L)'
;MSCAYVVLLTSVARMVVTGWEDPYSYYGLYENLIVNEFPVPPPQLGIHMSPSKVTTHGTHIVAYCSVVKDLRQVVDTIIQGRQELTQKPEDRDKAYLTAEDTCARSIAKGTSPDSPAKPMSQILGNDCKPEHLISLAFKGLIGVEGQYACFAPRMRDQAIKIDADTPIQLEKFLSGGHLLTGNSARSSDEAVAWFQGNLHLFKKIGFNTDGYQWWIPITSIGDENANGHILSEFIQSNIPKIREFTKAMKDFQMLSVTLGKMKTTQILSLPSRENAEEISPRYHQIFRERNIDNHYPKYIFFLKITSIPAYIEKKIFRRNTNRAATNNHRQEFFLTKGVATNRNMFNMENFHSIKWARSFLSGGLIEIPPQSNPEEAAMSLVEIGGRGFLGQKSVEPLGKKRRME
;
A
#
# COMPACT_ATOMS: atom_id res chain seq x y z
N MET A 1 -13.86 -3.37 6.22
CA MET A 1 -13.40 -2.63 5.03
C MET A 1 -11.98 -3.03 4.86
N SER A 2 -11.63 -3.40 3.65
CA SER A 2 -10.37 -4.07 3.37
C SER A 2 -9.66 -3.29 2.28
N CYS A 3 -8.34 -3.15 2.42
CA CYS A 3 -7.50 -2.47 1.43
C CYS A 3 -6.29 -3.32 1.08
N ALA A 4 -6.00 -3.40 -0.22
CA ALA A 4 -4.73 -3.87 -0.75
C ALA A 4 -3.97 -2.67 -1.36
N TYR A 5 -2.65 -2.75 -1.36
CA TYR A 5 -1.75 -1.76 -1.93
C TYR A 5 -0.95 -2.42 -3.04
N VAL A 6 -0.83 -1.71 -4.16
CA VAL A 6 -0.11 -2.19 -5.32
C VAL A 6 1.04 -1.25 -5.59
N VAL A 7 2.25 -1.81 -5.67
CA VAL A 7 3.49 -1.10 -5.98
C VAL A 7 3.94 -1.56 -7.37
N LEU A 8 4.03 -0.64 -8.32
CA LEU A 8 4.39 -0.91 -9.72
C LEU A 8 5.75 -0.30 -10.03
N LEU A 9 6.70 -1.14 -10.45
CA LEU A 9 7.97 -0.74 -11.04
C LEU A 9 7.83 -0.71 -12.57
N THR A 10 7.79 0.51 -13.11
CA THR A 10 7.50 0.76 -14.54
C THR A 10 8.64 0.39 -15.49
N SER A 11 9.87 0.23 -15.01
CA SER A 11 11.01 -0.13 -15.88
C SER A 11 10.94 -1.56 -16.41
N VAL A 12 10.28 -2.46 -15.67
CA VAL A 12 10.20 -3.91 -15.96
C VAL A 12 8.79 -4.46 -15.79
N ALA A 13 7.77 -3.59 -15.79
CA ALA A 13 6.36 -3.96 -15.62
C ALA A 13 6.10 -4.88 -14.41
N ARG A 14 6.82 -4.68 -13.30
CA ARG A 14 6.76 -5.57 -12.14
C ARG A 14 5.87 -5.00 -11.06
N MET A 15 4.97 -5.82 -10.55
CA MET A 15 3.93 -5.40 -9.61
C MET A 15 3.99 -6.23 -8.32
N VAL A 16 4.11 -5.56 -7.19
CA VAL A 16 3.92 -6.15 -5.86
C VAL A 16 2.53 -5.81 -5.36
N VAL A 17 1.80 -6.81 -4.89
CA VAL A 17 0.52 -6.63 -4.20
C VAL A 17 0.71 -6.99 -2.74
N THR A 18 0.36 -6.07 -1.86
CA THR A 18 0.49 -6.24 -0.41
C THR A 18 -0.80 -5.84 0.30
N GLY A 19 -1.15 -6.52 1.38
CA GLY A 19 -2.33 -6.17 2.17
C GLY A 19 -2.32 -6.82 3.54
N TRP A 20 -3.11 -6.27 4.45
CA TRP A 20 -3.30 -6.85 5.78
C TRP A 20 -4.68 -6.55 6.36
N GLU A 21 -5.31 -7.61 6.84
CA GLU A 21 -6.57 -7.63 7.57
C GLU A 21 -6.48 -8.80 8.56
N ASP A 22 -6.16 -8.50 9.83
CA ASP A 22 -5.91 -9.50 10.89
C ASP A 22 -6.97 -10.63 10.89
N PRO A 23 -6.57 -11.92 10.83
CA PRO A 23 -5.19 -12.45 10.85
C PRO A 23 -4.54 -12.64 9.47
N TYR A 24 -5.20 -12.21 8.39
CA TYR A 24 -4.75 -12.42 7.02
C TYR A 24 -3.76 -11.34 6.57
N SER A 25 -2.56 -11.76 6.20
CA SER A 25 -1.53 -10.93 5.54
C SER A 25 -1.27 -11.49 4.15
N TYR A 26 -1.15 -10.61 3.17
CA TYR A 26 -0.91 -11.01 1.79
C TYR A 26 0.28 -10.26 1.20
N TYR A 27 1.16 -11.01 0.53
CA TYR A 27 2.19 -10.51 -0.35
C TYR A 27 2.19 -11.37 -1.60
N GLY A 28 2.32 -10.76 -2.78
CA GLY A 28 2.53 -11.49 -4.01
C GLY A 28 3.20 -10.62 -5.06
N LEU A 29 4.00 -11.26 -5.91
CA LEU A 29 4.77 -10.64 -6.98
C LEU A 29 4.23 -11.07 -8.35
N TYR A 30 3.97 -10.11 -9.22
CA TYR A 30 3.27 -10.33 -10.48
C TYR A 30 3.91 -9.57 -11.63
N GLU A 31 3.83 -10.15 -12.81
CA GLU A 31 4.04 -9.39 -14.05
C GLU A 31 2.78 -8.59 -14.37
N ASN A 32 2.96 -7.33 -14.72
CA ASN A 32 1.87 -6.46 -15.10
C ASN A 32 1.68 -6.49 -16.61
N LEU A 33 0.43 -6.67 -17.04
CA LEU A 33 0.09 -6.81 -18.47
C LEU A 33 0.41 -5.56 -19.29
N ILE A 34 0.33 -4.37 -18.65
CA ILE A 34 0.56 -3.08 -19.29
C ILE A 34 1.54 -2.29 -18.42
N VAL A 35 2.72 -2.01 -18.95
CA VAL A 35 3.89 -1.48 -18.23
C VAL A 35 3.56 -0.26 -17.33
N ASN A 36 2.71 0.64 -17.82
CA ASN A 36 2.40 1.92 -17.18
C ASN A 36 0.95 2.04 -16.72
N GLU A 37 0.25 0.93 -16.50
CA GLU A 37 -1.15 0.97 -16.06
C GLU A 37 -1.42 0.04 -14.90
N PHE A 38 -2.17 0.54 -13.93
CA PHE A 38 -2.68 -0.28 -12.84
C PHE A 38 -3.97 -1.00 -13.28
N PRO A 39 -4.23 -2.24 -12.80
CA PRO A 39 -5.47 -2.93 -13.11
C PRO A 39 -6.67 -2.13 -12.60
N VAL A 40 -7.63 -1.80 -13.46
CA VAL A 40 -8.84 -1.07 -13.08
C VAL A 40 -10.00 -2.06 -12.85
N PRO A 41 -10.48 -2.24 -11.61
CA PRO A 41 -11.57 -3.15 -11.32
C PRO A 41 -12.89 -2.67 -11.95
N PRO A 42 -13.75 -3.60 -12.43
CA PRO A 42 -15.09 -3.25 -12.86
C PRO A 42 -15.91 -2.57 -11.73
N PRO A 43 -16.66 -1.48 -12.01
CA PRO A 43 -17.41 -0.73 -10.99
C PRO A 43 -18.37 -1.58 -10.16
N GLN A 44 -18.97 -2.62 -10.74
CA GLN A 44 -19.90 -3.52 -10.03
C GLN A 44 -19.26 -4.29 -8.86
N LEU A 45 -17.92 -4.40 -8.81
CA LEU A 45 -17.22 -5.10 -7.75
C LEU A 45 -17.11 -4.28 -6.45
N GLY A 46 -17.43 -2.98 -6.50
CA GLY A 46 -17.39 -2.11 -5.33
C GLY A 46 -15.99 -1.91 -4.76
N ILE A 47 -14.98 -1.93 -5.63
CA ILE A 47 -13.60 -1.60 -5.31
C ILE A 47 -13.35 -0.16 -5.74
N HIS A 48 -12.66 0.59 -4.88
CA HIS A 48 -12.29 1.98 -5.06
C HIS A 48 -10.79 2.09 -5.14
N MET A 49 -10.30 2.94 -6.05
CA MET A 49 -8.89 3.16 -6.28
C MET A 49 -8.49 4.57 -5.87
N SER A 50 -7.31 4.70 -5.26
CA SER A 50 -6.64 6.00 -5.17
C SER A 50 -6.24 6.49 -6.58
N PRO A 51 -5.78 7.74 -6.74
CA PRO A 51 -5.18 8.22 -8.00
C PRO A 51 -4.19 7.20 -8.57
N SER A 52 -4.27 6.94 -9.88
CA SER A 52 -3.64 5.78 -10.52
C SER A 52 -2.95 6.06 -11.86
N LYS A 53 -2.96 7.30 -12.35
CA LYS A 53 -2.30 7.64 -13.62
C LYS A 53 -0.78 7.60 -13.49
N VAL A 54 -0.11 6.78 -14.28
CA VAL A 54 1.36 6.76 -14.33
C VAL A 54 1.82 7.68 -15.46
N THR A 55 2.56 8.74 -15.11
CA THR A 55 3.07 9.72 -16.09
C THR A 55 4.59 9.69 -16.25
N THR A 56 5.31 9.03 -15.35
CA THR A 56 6.78 9.01 -15.33
C THR A 56 7.29 7.60 -15.05
N HIS A 57 8.52 7.33 -15.45
CA HIS A 57 9.23 6.15 -14.98
C HIS A 57 9.48 6.22 -13.47
N GLY A 58 9.68 5.06 -12.85
CA GLY A 58 9.92 4.90 -11.42
C GLY A 58 8.96 3.90 -10.76
N THR A 59 8.86 4.00 -9.43
CA THR A 59 8.02 3.13 -8.60
C THR A 59 6.77 3.88 -8.13
N HIS A 60 5.60 3.40 -8.52
CA HIS A 60 4.30 4.02 -8.25
C HIS A 60 3.43 3.16 -7.34
N ILE A 61 2.53 3.79 -6.60
CA ILE A 61 1.69 3.13 -5.59
C ILE A 61 0.23 3.53 -5.72
N VAL A 62 -0.64 2.52 -5.67
CA VAL A 62 -2.10 2.68 -5.66
C VAL A 62 -2.71 1.85 -4.52
N ALA A 63 -3.72 2.41 -3.85
CA ALA A 63 -4.55 1.69 -2.90
C ALA A 63 -5.87 1.25 -3.53
N TYR A 64 -6.26 0.01 -3.26
CA TYR A 64 -7.51 -0.61 -3.68
C TYR A 64 -8.29 -0.96 -2.42
N CYS A 65 -9.43 -0.32 -2.22
CA CYS A 65 -10.21 -0.51 -1.00
C CYS A 65 -11.65 -0.88 -1.32
N SER A 66 -12.27 -1.71 -0.49
CA SER A 66 -13.69 -2.04 -0.58
C SER A 66 -14.38 -2.06 0.76
N VAL A 67 -15.62 -1.55 0.76
CA VAL A 67 -16.53 -1.62 1.92
C VAL A 67 -17.46 -2.84 1.86
N VAL A 68 -17.39 -3.63 0.77
CA VAL A 68 -18.25 -4.82 0.54
C VAL A 68 -17.47 -6.10 0.24
N LYS A 69 -16.18 -6.00 -0.08
CA LYS A 69 -15.27 -7.13 -0.30
C LYS A 69 -14.29 -7.25 0.86
N ASP A 70 -13.93 -8.48 1.22
CA ASP A 70 -12.80 -8.76 2.11
C ASP A 70 -11.47 -8.60 1.36
N LEU A 71 -10.35 -8.63 2.09
CA LEU A 71 -9.02 -8.44 1.50
C LEU A 71 -8.71 -9.48 0.41
N ARG A 72 -9.11 -10.74 0.60
CA ARG A 72 -8.84 -11.82 -0.36
C ARG A 72 -9.53 -11.54 -1.69
N GLN A 73 -10.81 -11.18 -1.65
CA GLN A 73 -11.58 -10.84 -2.84
C GLN A 73 -11.05 -9.60 -3.57
N VAL A 74 -10.54 -8.61 -2.83
CA VAL A 74 -9.88 -7.44 -3.43
C VAL A 74 -8.60 -7.87 -4.16
N VAL A 75 -7.76 -8.67 -3.51
CA VAL A 75 -6.53 -9.21 -4.09
C VAL A 75 -6.81 -10.06 -5.33
N ASP A 76 -7.76 -11.00 -5.25
CA ASP A 76 -8.14 -11.88 -6.37
C ASP A 76 -8.55 -11.08 -7.61
N THR A 77 -9.20 -9.93 -7.41
CA THR A 77 -9.59 -9.02 -8.49
C THR A 77 -8.38 -8.34 -9.12
N ILE A 78 -7.41 -7.90 -8.30
CA ILE A 78 -6.20 -7.21 -8.77
C ILE A 78 -5.32 -8.15 -9.60
N ILE A 79 -5.18 -9.40 -9.15
CA ILE A 79 -4.26 -10.39 -9.76
C ILE A 79 -4.91 -11.18 -10.91
N GLN A 80 -6.19 -10.95 -11.21
CA GLN A 80 -6.92 -11.70 -12.22
C GLN A 80 -6.20 -11.67 -13.58
N GLY A 81 -5.91 -12.86 -14.11
CA GLY A 81 -5.24 -13.03 -15.41
C GLY A 81 -3.75 -12.65 -15.43
N ARG A 82 -3.11 -12.48 -14.26
CA ARG A 82 -1.68 -12.14 -14.16
C ARG A 82 -0.86 -13.37 -13.82
N GLN A 83 0.35 -13.40 -14.36
CA GLN A 83 1.33 -14.41 -14.03
C GLN A 83 2.03 -14.03 -12.71
N GLU A 84 1.95 -14.93 -11.75
CA GLU A 84 2.76 -14.84 -10.53
C GLU A 84 4.22 -15.07 -10.88
N LEU A 85 5.09 -14.18 -10.39
CA LEU A 85 6.52 -14.27 -10.56
C LEU A 85 7.12 -14.96 -9.33
N THR A 86 7.29 -16.28 -9.41
CA THR A 86 7.97 -17.06 -8.36
C THR A 86 9.48 -16.91 -8.50
N GLN A 87 10.14 -16.26 -7.52
CA GLN A 87 11.60 -16.26 -7.31
C GLN A 87 12.45 -16.12 -8.59
N LYS A 88 12.02 -15.32 -9.57
CA LYS A 88 12.87 -14.96 -10.69
C LYS A 88 13.66 -13.73 -10.27
N PRO A 89 15.00 -13.81 -10.16
CA PRO A 89 15.84 -12.62 -10.17
C PRO A 89 15.42 -11.72 -11.33
N GLU A 90 15.78 -10.43 -11.27
CA GLU A 90 15.65 -9.55 -12.44
C GLU A 90 16.16 -10.23 -13.72
N ASP A 91 15.61 -9.88 -14.88
CA ASP A 91 16.11 -10.39 -16.15
C ASP A 91 17.61 -10.06 -16.26
N ARG A 92 18.44 -11.07 -16.02
CA ARG A 92 19.90 -10.98 -16.11
C ARG A 92 20.32 -11.42 -17.48
N ASP A 93 21.30 -10.71 -18.05
CA ASP A 93 21.85 -11.10 -19.34
C ASP A 93 22.69 -12.39 -19.23
N LYS A 94 22.99 -12.98 -20.38
CA LYS A 94 23.78 -14.22 -20.45
C LYS A 94 25.17 -14.07 -19.84
N ALA A 95 25.76 -12.87 -19.94
CA ALA A 95 27.09 -12.59 -19.39
C ALA A 95 27.07 -12.66 -17.86
N TYR A 96 26.07 -12.07 -17.22
CA TYR A 96 25.87 -12.12 -15.77
C TYR A 96 25.67 -13.56 -15.29
N LEU A 97 24.82 -14.34 -15.98
CA LEU A 97 24.59 -15.75 -15.61
C LEU A 97 25.87 -16.59 -15.73
N THR A 98 26.68 -16.33 -16.76
CA THR A 98 27.98 -17.01 -16.93
C THR A 98 28.96 -16.64 -15.81
N ALA A 99 29.00 -15.38 -15.40
CA ALA A 99 29.84 -14.91 -14.30
C ALA A 99 29.37 -15.46 -12.94
N GLU A 100 28.06 -15.51 -12.72
CA GLU A 100 27.46 -16.11 -11.53
C GLU A 100 27.79 -17.61 -11.42
N ASP A 101 27.68 -18.37 -12.52
CA ASP A 101 28.08 -19.78 -12.58
C ASP A 101 29.57 -19.96 -12.28
N THR A 102 30.41 -19.03 -12.76
CA THR A 102 31.86 -19.05 -12.49
C THR A 102 32.14 -18.82 -11.01
N CYS A 103 31.45 -17.85 -10.39
CA CYS A 103 31.52 -17.64 -8.94
C CYS A 103 31.08 -18.90 -8.18
N ALA A 104 29.94 -19.50 -8.54
CA ALA A 104 29.43 -20.70 -7.87
C ALA A 104 30.45 -21.85 -7.90
N ARG A 105 31.09 -22.10 -9.05
CA ARG A 105 32.14 -23.11 -9.18
C ARG A 105 33.37 -22.79 -8.34
N SER A 106 33.76 -21.52 -8.26
CA SER A 106 34.89 -21.07 -7.44
C SER A 106 34.64 -21.34 -5.96
N ILE A 107 33.42 -21.04 -5.47
CA ILE A 107 33.03 -21.32 -4.07
C ILE A 107 33.01 -22.83 -3.81
N ALA A 108 32.45 -23.62 -4.73
CA ALA A 108 32.33 -25.07 -4.60
C ALA A 108 33.68 -25.80 -4.64
N LYS A 109 34.71 -25.21 -5.25
CA LYS A 109 36.02 -25.85 -5.42
C LYS A 109 36.66 -26.18 -4.07
N GLY A 110 36.87 -27.47 -3.80
CA GLY A 110 37.47 -27.96 -2.56
C GLY A 110 36.55 -27.86 -1.34
N THR A 111 35.24 -27.72 -1.54
CA THR A 111 34.24 -27.68 -0.46
C THR A 111 33.52 -29.03 -0.41
N SER A 112 33.54 -29.68 0.75
CA SER A 112 32.68 -30.83 1.08
C SER A 112 31.49 -30.36 1.93
N PRO A 113 30.40 -31.15 2.05
CA PRO A 113 29.25 -30.80 2.90
C PRO A 113 29.61 -30.48 4.36
N ASP A 114 30.68 -31.11 4.88
CA ASP A 114 31.17 -30.92 6.26
C ASP A 114 32.28 -29.86 6.36
N SER A 115 32.63 -29.21 5.25
CA SER A 115 33.65 -28.16 5.26
C SER A 115 33.16 -26.94 6.04
N PRO A 116 34.06 -26.25 6.78
CA PRO A 116 33.71 -25.00 7.43
C PRO A 116 33.35 -23.95 6.38
N ALA A 117 32.54 -22.98 6.79
CA ALA A 117 32.18 -21.87 5.90
C ALA A 117 33.43 -21.07 5.50
N LYS A 118 33.55 -20.79 4.19
CA LYS A 118 34.66 -19.99 3.67
C LYS A 118 34.38 -18.50 3.93
N PRO A 119 35.36 -17.73 4.44
CA PRO A 119 35.17 -16.29 4.65
C PRO A 119 34.89 -15.56 3.34
N MET A 120 33.88 -14.70 3.33
CA MET A 120 33.48 -13.93 2.16
C MET A 120 34.62 -13.03 1.66
N SER A 121 35.42 -12.46 2.56
CA SER A 121 36.62 -11.69 2.22
C SER A 121 37.65 -12.45 1.36
N GLN A 122 37.67 -13.79 1.41
CA GLN A 122 38.56 -14.64 0.61
C GLN A 122 37.94 -15.07 -0.72
N ILE A 123 36.62 -14.97 -0.85
CA ILE A 123 35.86 -15.33 -2.06
C ILE A 123 35.73 -14.13 -2.99
N LEU A 124 35.51 -12.94 -2.42
CA LEU A 124 35.31 -11.72 -3.18
C LEU A 124 36.62 -11.32 -3.90
N GLY A 125 36.50 -11.03 -5.19
CA GLY A 125 37.65 -10.71 -6.04
C GLY A 125 37.26 -10.67 -7.52
N ASN A 126 38.20 -11.02 -8.39
CA ASN A 126 37.96 -10.98 -9.85
C ASN A 126 36.92 -12.01 -10.31
N ASP A 127 36.93 -13.21 -9.73
CA ASP A 127 36.07 -14.33 -10.14
C ASP A 127 34.68 -14.32 -9.47
N CYS A 128 34.52 -13.56 -8.38
CA CYS A 128 33.24 -13.39 -7.73
C CYS A 128 33.06 -11.98 -7.18
N LYS A 129 32.07 -11.28 -7.72
CA LYS A 129 31.62 -9.97 -7.24
C LYS A 129 30.52 -10.13 -6.19
N PRO A 130 30.30 -9.11 -5.32
CA PRO A 130 29.25 -9.16 -4.32
C PRO A 130 27.87 -9.49 -4.90
N GLU A 131 27.53 -8.96 -6.09
CA GLU A 131 26.19 -9.15 -6.67
C GLU A 131 25.91 -10.62 -7.02
N HIS A 132 26.94 -11.36 -7.47
CA HIS A 132 26.82 -12.79 -7.80
C HIS A 132 26.63 -13.62 -6.54
N LEU A 133 27.44 -13.38 -5.51
CA LEU A 133 27.35 -14.07 -4.23
C LEU A 133 25.98 -13.85 -3.57
N ILE A 134 25.48 -12.62 -3.59
CA ILE A 134 24.16 -12.28 -3.07
C ILE A 134 23.05 -13.01 -3.86
N SER A 135 23.16 -13.10 -5.19
CA SER A 135 22.17 -13.82 -6.01
C SER A 135 22.19 -15.33 -5.75
N LEU A 136 23.36 -15.94 -5.62
CA LEU A 136 23.51 -17.35 -5.25
C LEU A 136 22.91 -17.65 -3.87
N ALA A 137 23.13 -16.77 -2.90
CA ALA A 137 22.57 -16.88 -1.56
C ALA A 137 21.03 -16.76 -1.59
N PHE A 138 20.50 -15.79 -2.33
CA PHE A 138 19.06 -15.60 -2.50
C PHE A 138 18.38 -16.82 -3.13
N LYS A 139 19.01 -17.42 -4.16
CA LYS A 139 18.55 -18.66 -4.81
C LYS A 139 18.69 -19.90 -3.91
N GLY A 140 19.28 -19.77 -2.72
CA GLY A 140 19.52 -20.88 -1.79
C GLY A 140 20.57 -21.88 -2.26
N LEU A 141 21.39 -21.52 -3.25
CA LEU A 141 22.47 -22.37 -3.77
C LEU A 141 23.67 -22.42 -2.82
N ILE A 142 23.83 -21.39 -1.99
CA ILE A 142 24.80 -21.33 -0.90
C ILE A 142 24.11 -20.88 0.38
N GLY A 143 24.56 -21.40 1.52
CA GLY A 143 24.19 -20.92 2.85
C GLY A 143 25.11 -19.79 3.28
N VAL A 144 24.57 -18.79 3.99
CA VAL A 144 25.35 -17.67 4.53
C VAL A 144 25.20 -17.63 6.04
N GLU A 145 26.33 -17.70 6.74
CA GLU A 145 26.44 -17.44 8.18
C GLU A 145 27.28 -16.18 8.42
N GLY A 146 27.53 -15.86 9.69
CA GLY A 146 28.34 -14.71 10.06
C GLY A 146 27.54 -13.47 10.43
N GLN A 147 28.28 -12.46 10.88
CA GLN A 147 27.71 -11.24 11.45
C GLN A 147 26.95 -10.37 10.42
N TYR A 148 27.35 -10.42 9.14
CA TYR A 148 26.75 -9.63 8.06
C TYR A 148 25.83 -10.46 7.15
N ALA A 149 25.32 -11.61 7.60
CA ALA A 149 24.49 -12.52 6.82
C ALA A 149 23.05 -12.01 6.52
N CYS A 150 22.72 -10.76 6.85
CA CYS A 150 21.34 -10.26 6.78
C CYS A 150 20.78 -10.13 5.35
N PHE A 151 21.63 -10.24 4.32
CA PHE A 151 21.23 -10.20 2.91
C PHE A 151 20.70 -11.54 2.38
N ALA A 152 20.86 -12.63 3.13
CA ALA A 152 20.54 -13.97 2.69
C ALA A 152 19.28 -14.52 3.39
N PRO A 153 18.53 -15.43 2.73
CA PRO A 153 17.51 -16.23 3.39
C PRO A 153 18.03 -17.00 4.60
N ARG A 154 17.12 -17.40 5.50
CA ARG A 154 17.50 -18.27 6.63
C ARG A 154 18.14 -19.55 6.12
N MET A 155 19.30 -19.87 6.67
CA MET A 155 20.02 -21.10 6.36
C MET A 155 19.15 -22.32 6.70
N ARG A 156 19.15 -23.29 5.81
CA ARG A 156 18.54 -24.61 6.01
C ARG A 156 19.68 -25.62 6.02
N ASP A 157 19.78 -26.43 4.96
CA ASP A 157 20.74 -27.52 4.83
C ASP A 157 21.65 -27.35 3.61
N GLN A 158 22.04 -26.11 3.28
CA GLN A 158 22.92 -25.88 2.14
C GLN A 158 24.30 -26.52 2.37
N ALA A 159 24.72 -27.36 1.42
CA ALA A 159 26.00 -28.08 1.48
C ALA A 159 27.23 -27.15 1.31
N ILE A 160 27.05 -26.01 0.64
CA ILE A 160 28.09 -25.01 0.47
C ILE A 160 27.75 -23.83 1.36
N LYS A 161 28.67 -23.46 2.26
CA LYS A 161 28.48 -22.38 3.23
C LYS A 161 29.57 -21.32 3.10
N ILE A 162 29.19 -20.08 3.32
CA ILE A 162 30.10 -18.93 3.38
C ILE A 162 29.88 -18.15 4.67
N ASP A 163 30.94 -17.56 5.20
CA ASP A 163 30.91 -16.70 6.38
C ASP A 163 30.96 -15.24 5.93
N ALA A 164 29.87 -14.49 6.17
CA ALA A 164 29.76 -13.06 5.92
C ALA A 164 30.54 -12.27 6.99
N ASP A 165 31.86 -12.37 6.90
CA ASP A 165 32.85 -11.77 7.79
C ASP A 165 33.01 -10.26 7.56
N THR A 166 32.68 -9.78 6.36
CA THR A 166 32.78 -8.39 5.93
C THR A 166 31.43 -7.80 5.51
N PRO A 167 31.20 -6.49 5.67
CA PRO A 167 29.94 -5.87 5.30
C PRO A 167 29.82 -5.66 3.78
N ILE A 168 28.60 -5.76 3.26
CA ILE A 168 28.29 -5.49 1.85
C ILE A 168 27.84 -4.03 1.70
N GLN A 169 28.38 -3.33 0.69
CA GLN A 169 27.89 -2.01 0.30
C GLN A 169 26.44 -2.11 -0.18
N LEU A 170 25.56 -1.29 0.40
CA LEU A 170 24.12 -1.37 0.15
C LEU A 170 23.78 -1.20 -1.34
N GLU A 171 24.44 -0.28 -2.04
CA GLU A 171 24.26 -0.06 -3.47
C GLU A 171 24.52 -1.29 -4.35
N LYS A 172 25.39 -2.22 -3.92
CA LYS A 172 25.67 -3.47 -4.65
C LYS A 172 24.60 -4.52 -4.41
N PHE A 173 23.87 -4.38 -3.31
CA PHE A 173 22.78 -5.26 -2.96
C PHE A 173 21.47 -4.80 -3.64
N LEU A 174 21.22 -3.49 -3.77
CA LEU A 174 19.96 -2.97 -4.32
C LEU A 174 19.89 -3.05 -5.85
N SER A 175 18.71 -3.38 -6.37
CA SER A 175 18.43 -3.33 -7.81
C SER A 175 18.38 -1.87 -8.26
N GLY A 176 19.35 -1.46 -9.08
CA GLY A 176 19.52 -0.06 -9.49
C GLY A 176 20.19 0.84 -8.45
N GLY A 177 20.59 0.34 -7.27
CA GLY A 177 21.39 1.12 -6.30
C GLY A 177 20.63 2.20 -5.52
N HIS A 178 19.30 2.25 -5.61
CA HIS A 178 18.48 3.30 -4.99
C HIS A 178 17.58 2.76 -3.87
N LEU A 179 17.53 3.53 -2.79
CA LEU A 179 16.50 3.40 -1.77
C LEU A 179 15.28 4.24 -2.18
N LEU A 180 14.10 3.82 -1.78
CA LEU A 180 12.84 4.47 -2.11
C LEU A 180 12.13 4.90 -0.83
N THR A 181 11.71 6.15 -0.79
CA THR A 181 11.04 6.72 0.38
C THR A 181 9.73 7.40 0.02
N GLY A 182 8.84 7.53 1.00
CA GLY A 182 7.65 8.38 0.87
C GLY A 182 8.00 9.85 1.11
N ASN A 183 7.12 10.75 0.65
CA ASN A 183 7.30 12.21 0.80
C ASN A 183 7.04 12.73 2.22
N SER A 184 7.19 11.90 3.26
CA SER A 184 6.88 12.29 4.64
C SER A 184 8.15 12.56 5.44
N ALA A 185 8.15 13.59 6.29
CA ALA A 185 9.30 13.90 7.17
C ALA A 185 9.63 12.77 8.18
N ARG A 186 8.77 11.74 8.31
CA ARG A 186 8.98 10.57 9.18
C ARG A 186 9.80 9.45 8.54
N SER A 187 10.15 9.58 7.25
CA SER A 187 10.77 8.49 6.48
C SER A 187 12.30 8.49 6.49
N SER A 188 12.95 9.25 7.39
CA SER A 188 14.42 9.39 7.39
C SER A 188 15.17 8.13 7.86
N ASP A 189 14.48 7.21 8.53
CA ASP A 189 15.07 6.02 9.13
C ASP A 189 14.57 4.72 8.49
N GLU A 190 13.59 4.79 7.59
CA GLU A 190 13.03 3.63 6.90
C GLU A 190 12.89 3.92 5.40
N ALA A 191 13.31 2.97 4.57
CA ALA A 191 13.18 3.06 3.13
C ALA A 191 12.91 1.68 2.55
N VAL A 192 12.14 1.61 1.47
CA VAL A 192 11.95 0.37 0.71
C VAL A 192 12.90 0.32 -0.46
N ALA A 193 13.20 -0.86 -0.97
CA ALA A 193 13.95 -0.99 -2.21
C ALA A 193 13.66 -2.31 -2.89
N TRP A 194 13.94 -2.34 -4.20
CA TRP A 194 13.85 -3.55 -5.00
C TRP A 194 15.12 -4.38 -4.83
N PHE A 195 14.98 -5.62 -4.40
CA PHE A 195 16.06 -6.58 -4.26
C PHE A 195 15.64 -7.92 -4.85
N GLN A 196 16.40 -8.42 -5.84
CA GLN A 196 16.10 -9.67 -6.56
C GLN A 196 14.63 -9.73 -7.05
N GLY A 197 14.13 -8.59 -7.53
CA GLY A 197 12.75 -8.44 -8.00
C GLY A 197 11.69 -8.28 -6.91
N ASN A 198 12.02 -8.42 -5.64
CA ASN A 198 11.09 -8.27 -4.52
C ASN A 198 11.24 -6.92 -3.84
N LEU A 199 10.16 -6.42 -3.26
CA LEU A 199 10.19 -5.20 -2.44
C LEU A 199 10.54 -5.53 -0.99
N HIS A 200 11.60 -4.91 -0.47
CA HIS A 200 12.06 -5.08 0.91
C HIS A 200 12.11 -3.76 1.65
N LEU A 201 11.78 -3.77 2.94
CA LEU A 201 11.89 -2.62 3.84
C LEU A 201 13.22 -2.68 4.59
N PHE A 202 13.91 -1.54 4.62
CA PHE A 202 15.18 -1.35 5.33
C PHE A 202 15.02 -0.30 6.42
N LYS A 203 15.74 -0.50 7.52
CA LYS A 203 15.85 0.46 8.61
C LYS A 203 17.29 0.89 8.81
N LYS A 204 17.49 2.19 8.95
CA LYS A 204 18.76 2.78 9.33
C LYS A 204 19.00 2.55 10.83
N ILE A 205 20.13 1.96 11.18
CA ILE A 205 20.46 1.63 12.58
C ILE A 205 21.61 2.47 13.15
N GLY A 206 22.28 3.26 12.33
CA GLY A 206 23.36 4.15 12.77
C GLY A 206 24.29 4.55 11.65
N PHE A 207 25.47 5.02 12.04
CA PHE A 207 26.55 5.39 11.14
C PHE A 207 27.83 4.66 11.53
N ASN A 208 28.69 4.36 10.56
CA ASN A 208 30.05 3.89 10.81
C ASN A 208 30.98 5.08 11.16
N THR A 209 32.24 4.79 11.48
CA THR A 209 33.25 5.79 11.84
C THR A 209 33.52 6.82 10.76
N ASP A 210 33.29 6.46 9.49
CA ASP A 210 33.52 7.31 8.32
C ASP A 210 32.25 8.07 7.90
N GLY A 211 31.17 7.99 8.69
CA GLY A 211 29.90 8.67 8.44
C GLY A 211 28.97 7.98 7.44
N TYR A 212 29.26 6.74 7.02
CA TYR A 212 28.35 5.95 6.18
C TYR A 212 27.25 5.28 7.01
N GLN A 213 26.06 5.18 6.43
CA GLN A 213 24.89 4.62 7.12
C GLN A 213 24.92 3.09 7.18
N TRP A 214 24.45 2.54 8.30
CA TRP A 214 24.17 1.12 8.45
C TRP A 214 22.69 0.84 8.27
N TRP A 215 22.36 -0.12 7.41
CA TRP A 215 20.98 -0.50 7.06
C TRP A 215 20.75 -1.99 7.31
N ILE A 216 19.61 -2.34 7.89
CA ILE A 216 19.21 -3.75 8.03
C ILE A 216 17.85 -3.99 7.36
N PRO A 217 17.66 -5.13 6.68
CA PRO A 217 16.34 -5.52 6.21
C PRO A 217 15.44 -5.83 7.41
N ILE A 218 14.25 -5.24 7.41
CA ILE A 218 13.18 -5.50 8.37
C ILE A 218 12.23 -6.58 7.84
N THR A 219 12.00 -6.58 6.53
CA THR A 219 11.31 -7.66 5.82
C THR A 219 12.18 -8.91 5.75
N SER A 220 11.55 -10.07 5.80
CA SER A 220 12.19 -11.36 5.55
C SER A 220 12.64 -11.47 4.09
N ILE A 221 13.89 -11.91 3.88
CA ILE A 221 14.43 -12.29 2.58
C ILE A 221 14.30 -13.82 2.45
N GLY A 222 13.77 -14.30 1.32
CA GLY A 222 13.46 -15.70 1.04
C GLY A 222 12.19 -16.26 1.72
N ASP A 223 11.44 -15.41 2.42
CA ASP A 223 10.11 -15.69 2.95
C ASP A 223 9.21 -14.47 2.74
N GLU A 224 9.15 -14.01 1.48
CA GLU A 224 8.51 -12.75 1.12
C GLU A 224 7.01 -12.74 1.39
N ASN A 225 6.37 -13.92 1.39
CA ASN A 225 4.96 -14.09 1.70
C ASN A 225 4.59 -13.54 3.10
N ALA A 226 5.53 -13.54 4.05
CA ALA A 226 5.34 -12.98 5.38
C ALA A 226 5.43 -11.45 5.44
N ASN A 227 5.85 -10.77 4.36
CA ASN A 227 6.13 -9.32 4.36
C ASN A 227 4.89 -8.44 4.14
N GLY A 228 3.73 -9.04 3.85
CA GLY A 228 2.52 -8.30 3.49
C GLY A 228 2.09 -7.26 4.53
N HIS A 229 2.05 -7.64 5.80
CA HIS A 229 1.69 -6.74 6.89
C HIS A 229 2.63 -5.54 6.98
N ILE A 230 3.94 -5.79 7.07
CA ILE A 230 4.92 -4.75 7.35
C ILE A 230 5.08 -3.74 6.20
N LEU A 231 4.96 -4.20 4.96
CA LEU A 231 4.97 -3.32 3.78
C LEU A 231 3.68 -2.49 3.70
N SER A 232 2.53 -3.08 4.02
CA SER A 232 1.25 -2.37 4.06
C SER A 232 1.23 -1.29 5.14
N GLU A 233 1.86 -1.55 6.29
CA GLU A 233 2.01 -0.57 7.37
C GLU A 233 2.96 0.57 6.98
N PHE A 234 4.10 0.25 6.34
CA PHE A 234 5.02 1.25 5.82
C PHE A 234 4.33 2.21 4.83
N ILE A 235 3.60 1.66 3.85
CA ILE A 235 2.87 2.45 2.83
C ILE A 235 1.88 3.42 3.49
N GLN A 236 1.08 2.92 4.43
CA GLN A 236 0.11 3.75 5.15
C GLN A 236 0.79 4.82 6.02
N SER A 237 1.94 4.52 6.60
CA SER A 237 2.64 5.44 7.50
C SER A 237 3.38 6.56 6.75
N ASN A 238 3.94 6.24 5.59
CA ASN A 238 4.88 7.10 4.86
C ASN A 238 4.29 7.78 3.62
N ILE A 239 3.08 7.43 3.18
CA ILE A 239 2.44 8.02 1.99
C ILE A 239 1.13 8.72 2.39
N PRO A 240 1.18 10.04 2.70
CA PRO A 240 0.04 10.75 3.28
C PRO A 240 -1.25 10.68 2.45
N LYS A 241 -1.15 10.74 1.11
CA LYS A 241 -2.33 10.66 0.24
C LYS A 241 -3.00 9.29 0.29
N ILE A 242 -2.20 8.21 0.29
CA ILE A 242 -2.72 6.83 0.44
C ILE A 242 -3.36 6.66 1.81
N ARG A 243 -2.71 7.14 2.87
CA ARG A 243 -3.28 7.11 4.23
C ARG A 243 -4.63 7.83 4.30
N GLU A 244 -4.72 9.01 3.70
CA GLU A 244 -5.95 9.79 3.71
C GLU A 244 -7.06 9.14 2.88
N PHE A 245 -6.72 8.52 1.74
CA PHE A 245 -7.65 7.71 0.96
C PHE A 245 -8.19 6.52 1.78
N THR A 246 -7.32 5.75 2.43
CA THR A 246 -7.72 4.63 3.30
C THR A 246 -8.63 5.10 4.45
N LYS A 247 -8.35 6.26 5.04
CA LYS A 247 -9.20 6.88 6.07
C LYS A 247 -10.58 7.28 5.51
N ALA A 248 -10.63 7.89 4.34
CA ALA A 248 -11.90 8.22 3.67
C ALA A 248 -12.72 6.95 3.37
N MET A 249 -12.06 5.83 3.05
CA MET A 249 -12.72 4.54 2.85
C MET A 249 -13.27 3.93 4.16
N LYS A 250 -12.60 4.15 5.31
CA LYS A 250 -13.15 3.79 6.64
C LYS A 250 -14.42 4.60 6.93
N ASP A 251 -14.38 5.89 6.65
CA ASP A 251 -15.54 6.78 6.85
C ASP A 251 -16.69 6.42 5.93
N PHE A 252 -16.39 6.05 4.68
CA PHE A 252 -17.37 5.55 3.74
C PHE A 252 -17.98 4.22 4.20
N GLN A 253 -17.21 3.32 4.81
CA GLN A 253 -17.76 2.10 5.40
C GLN A 253 -18.81 2.44 6.47
N MET A 254 -18.47 3.33 7.41
CA MET A 254 -19.40 3.82 8.43
C MET A 254 -20.65 4.44 7.78
N LEU A 255 -20.46 5.31 6.80
CA LEU A 255 -21.55 5.94 6.06
C LEU A 255 -22.47 4.92 5.40
N SER A 256 -21.91 3.91 4.73
CA SER A 256 -22.67 2.85 4.05
C SER A 256 -23.53 2.03 5.02
N VAL A 257 -23.01 1.79 6.24
CA VAL A 257 -23.75 1.09 7.30
C VAL A 257 -24.89 1.97 7.81
N THR A 258 -24.64 3.25 8.04
CA THR A 258 -25.67 4.21 8.50
C THR A 258 -26.77 4.38 7.46
N LEU A 259 -26.43 4.63 6.19
CA LEU A 259 -27.39 4.71 5.08
C LEU A 259 -28.22 3.43 4.97
N GLY A 260 -27.59 2.27 5.15
CA GLY A 260 -28.29 0.97 5.12
C GLY A 260 -29.29 0.76 6.27
N LYS A 261 -29.22 1.56 7.35
CA LYS A 261 -30.16 1.52 8.50
C LYS A 261 -31.27 2.57 8.40
N MET A 262 -31.14 3.58 7.54
CA MET A 262 -32.12 4.68 7.44
C MET A 262 -33.48 4.18 6.95
N LYS A 263 -34.55 4.80 7.47
CA LYS A 263 -35.91 4.63 6.92
C LYS A 263 -36.09 5.55 5.71
N THR A 264 -36.90 5.15 4.74
CA THR A 264 -37.12 5.90 3.48
C THR A 264 -37.54 7.36 3.71
N THR A 265 -38.26 7.66 4.80
CA THR A 265 -38.70 9.02 5.17
C THR A 265 -37.56 9.95 5.59
N GLN A 266 -36.34 9.42 5.81
CA GLN A 266 -35.17 10.18 6.25
C GLN A 266 -34.22 10.54 5.10
N ILE A 267 -34.47 10.04 3.88
CA ILE A 267 -33.65 10.28 2.70
C ILE A 267 -34.40 11.25 1.79
N LEU A 268 -33.86 12.46 1.64
CA LEU A 268 -34.35 13.42 0.65
C LEU A 268 -33.48 13.30 -0.60
N SER A 269 -34.09 12.93 -1.73
CA SER A 269 -33.46 13.00 -3.04
C SER A 269 -33.22 14.45 -3.43
N LEU A 270 -32.01 14.79 -3.88
CA LEU A 270 -31.72 16.12 -4.38
C LEU A 270 -32.38 16.34 -5.75
N PRO A 271 -33.02 17.51 -6.00
CA PRO A 271 -33.57 17.83 -7.32
C PRO A 271 -32.47 17.94 -8.39
N SER A 272 -32.86 17.80 -9.67
CA SER A 272 -31.96 17.96 -10.81
C SER A 272 -31.36 19.37 -10.87
N ARG A 273 -30.15 19.48 -11.43
CA ARG A 273 -29.38 20.74 -11.54
C ARG A 273 -30.14 21.85 -12.27
N GLU A 274 -30.97 21.49 -13.25
CA GLU A 274 -31.87 22.41 -13.98
C GLU A 274 -32.90 23.11 -13.07
N ASN A 275 -33.30 22.48 -11.96
CA ASN A 275 -34.22 23.07 -10.98
C ASN A 275 -33.49 23.74 -9.81
N ALA A 276 -32.17 23.55 -9.67
CA ALA A 276 -31.39 24.07 -8.56
C ALA A 276 -30.97 25.52 -8.77
N GLU A 277 -30.70 25.94 -10.01
CA GLU A 277 -30.30 27.32 -10.33
C GLU A 277 -31.47 28.31 -10.23
N GLU A 278 -32.71 27.87 -10.48
CA GLU A 278 -33.91 28.72 -10.29
C GLU A 278 -34.28 28.87 -8.80
N ILE A 279 -33.90 27.91 -7.97
CA ILE A 279 -34.18 27.89 -6.53
C ILE A 279 -33.02 28.53 -5.72
N SER A 280 -31.79 28.55 -6.25
CA SER A 280 -30.55 28.92 -5.54
C SER A 280 -30.51 30.38 -5.00
N PRO A 281 -30.94 31.42 -5.75
CA PRO A 281 -30.95 32.78 -5.20
C PRO A 281 -31.98 32.90 -4.06
N ARG A 282 -33.17 32.31 -4.21
CA ARG A 282 -34.23 32.32 -3.19
C ARG A 282 -33.83 31.51 -1.95
N TYR A 283 -33.15 30.38 -2.14
CA TYR A 283 -32.65 29.54 -1.04
C TYR A 283 -31.52 30.18 -0.25
N HIS A 284 -30.66 30.99 -0.87
CA HIS A 284 -29.60 31.72 -0.14
C HIS A 284 -30.05 33.08 0.41
N GLN A 285 -31.01 33.75 -0.24
CA GLN A 285 -31.51 35.06 0.19
C GLN A 285 -32.46 34.97 1.40
N ILE A 286 -33.28 33.90 1.51
CA ILE A 286 -34.07 33.62 2.72
C ILE A 286 -33.17 33.44 3.96
N PHE A 287 -31.93 32.98 3.79
CA PHE A 287 -30.97 32.77 4.89
C PHE A 287 -30.16 34.00 5.29
N ARG A 288 -30.10 35.07 4.46
CA ARG A 288 -29.33 36.29 4.77
C ARG A 288 -30.17 37.44 5.32
N GLU A 289 -31.45 37.53 4.98
CA GLU A 289 -32.22 38.79 5.17
C GLU A 289 -33.29 38.77 6.28
N ARG A 290 -33.36 37.73 7.12
CA ARG A 290 -34.28 37.75 8.28
C ARG A 290 -33.55 37.54 9.61
N ASN A 291 -33.64 38.55 10.47
CA ASN A 291 -33.58 38.38 11.93
C ASN A 291 -34.74 37.46 12.32
N ILE A 292 -34.44 36.19 12.60
CA ILE A 292 -35.45 35.17 12.91
C ILE A 292 -35.44 34.93 14.42
N ASP A 293 -36.60 35.18 15.03
CA ASP A 293 -36.91 34.91 16.42
C ASP A 293 -36.62 33.46 16.85
N ASN A 294 -36.23 33.31 18.12
CA ASN A 294 -35.76 32.10 18.82
C ASN A 294 -36.76 30.92 18.92
N HIS A 295 -37.84 30.88 18.13
CA HIS A 295 -38.93 29.90 18.26
C HIS A 295 -39.07 28.91 17.09
N TYR A 296 -38.18 28.90 16.09
CA TYR A 296 -38.14 27.84 15.07
C TYR A 296 -37.16 26.71 15.42
N PRO A 297 -37.52 25.43 15.16
CA PRO A 297 -36.77 24.27 15.59
C PRO A 297 -35.36 24.28 14.96
N LYS A 298 -34.34 24.11 15.81
CA LYS A 298 -32.92 23.89 15.46
C LYS A 298 -32.75 23.39 14.03
N TYR A 299 -32.38 24.30 13.13
CA TYR A 299 -32.22 24.07 11.70
C TYR A 299 -31.51 22.73 11.44
N ILE A 300 -32.19 21.84 10.74
CA ILE A 300 -31.64 20.56 10.30
C ILE A 300 -30.54 20.87 9.29
N PHE A 301 -29.28 20.90 9.75
CA PHE A 301 -28.15 20.92 8.84
C PHE A 301 -28.23 19.62 8.02
N PHE A 302 -28.42 19.73 6.71
CA PHE A 302 -28.40 18.58 5.83
C PHE A 302 -26.97 18.29 5.40
N LEU A 303 -26.58 17.03 5.47
CA LEU A 303 -25.36 16.50 4.89
C LEU A 303 -25.65 16.07 3.46
N LYS A 304 -24.98 16.69 2.49
CA LYS A 304 -25.01 16.35 1.07
C LYS A 304 -23.92 15.33 0.76
N ILE A 305 -24.33 14.14 0.32
CA ILE A 305 -23.44 13.07 -0.12
C ILE A 305 -23.53 12.99 -1.62
N THR A 306 -22.39 13.00 -2.31
CA THR A 306 -22.31 12.93 -3.78
C THR A 306 -21.51 11.72 -4.23
N SER A 307 -21.64 11.39 -5.53
CA SER A 307 -20.94 10.27 -6.17
C SER A 307 -21.25 8.91 -5.53
N ILE A 308 -22.52 8.69 -5.17
CA ILE A 308 -22.97 7.41 -4.58
C ILE A 308 -22.83 6.31 -5.62
N PRO A 309 -22.03 5.25 -5.36
CA PRO A 309 -21.88 4.17 -6.32
C PRO A 309 -23.18 3.39 -6.53
N ALA A 310 -23.42 2.95 -7.76
CA ALA A 310 -24.62 2.19 -8.14
C ALA A 310 -24.83 0.92 -7.27
N TYR A 311 -23.75 0.28 -6.81
CA TYR A 311 -23.86 -0.90 -5.94
C TYR A 311 -24.40 -0.57 -4.53
N ILE A 312 -24.18 0.66 -4.04
CA ILE A 312 -24.79 1.17 -2.80
C ILE A 312 -26.25 1.55 -3.06
N GLU A 313 -26.53 2.26 -4.15
CA GLU A 313 -27.91 2.65 -4.50
C GLU A 313 -28.82 1.42 -4.59
N LYS A 314 -28.38 0.37 -5.30
CA LYS A 314 -29.10 -0.90 -5.42
C LYS A 314 -29.36 -1.57 -4.07
N LYS A 315 -28.40 -1.48 -3.13
CA LYS A 315 -28.53 -2.04 -1.78
C LYS A 315 -29.54 -1.27 -0.92
N ILE A 316 -29.52 0.07 -1.01
CA ILE A 316 -30.49 0.94 -0.35
C ILE A 316 -31.89 0.67 -0.91
N PHE A 317 -32.02 0.60 -2.24
CA PHE A 317 -33.30 0.40 -2.92
C PHE A 317 -33.92 -0.97 -2.61
N ARG A 318 -33.16 -2.07 -2.70
CA ARG A 318 -33.65 -3.44 -2.41
C ARG A 318 -34.25 -3.58 -1.00
N ARG A 319 -33.65 -2.93 0.01
CA ARG A 319 -34.22 -2.94 1.37
C ARG A 319 -35.51 -2.15 1.48
N ASN A 320 -35.63 -1.07 0.70
CA ASN A 320 -36.80 -0.21 0.71
C ASN A 320 -37.96 -0.83 -0.09
N THR A 321 -37.72 -1.50 -1.21
CA THR A 321 -38.78 -2.22 -1.95
C THR A 321 -39.38 -3.36 -1.15
N ASN A 322 -38.56 -4.10 -0.38
CA ASN A 322 -39.06 -5.14 0.52
C ASN A 322 -39.92 -4.58 1.67
N ARG A 323 -39.84 -3.28 1.97
CA ARG A 323 -40.72 -2.58 2.92
C ARG A 323 -41.89 -1.87 2.25
N ALA A 324 -41.75 -1.49 0.98
CA ALA A 324 -42.73 -0.72 0.21
C ALA A 324 -43.68 -1.60 -0.62
N ALA A 325 -43.55 -2.93 -0.58
CA ALA A 325 -44.54 -3.86 -1.15
C ALA A 325 -45.96 -3.72 -0.55
N THR A 326 -46.19 -2.76 0.35
CA THR A 326 -47.50 -2.34 0.86
C THR A 326 -48.02 -1.03 0.26
N ASN A 327 -47.28 -0.34 -0.63
CA ASN A 327 -47.71 0.92 -1.24
C ASN A 327 -47.31 1.03 -2.72
N ASN A 328 -48.29 0.79 -3.61
CA ASN A 328 -48.12 0.56 -5.05
C ASN A 328 -47.83 1.78 -5.95
N HIS A 329 -47.42 2.95 -5.43
CA HIS A 329 -47.48 4.18 -6.24
C HIS A 329 -46.24 5.08 -6.35
N ARG A 330 -45.02 4.65 -6.01
CA ARG A 330 -43.81 5.43 -6.35
C ARG A 330 -42.63 4.55 -6.73
N GLN A 331 -42.47 4.30 -8.03
CA GLN A 331 -41.22 3.79 -8.60
C GLN A 331 -40.52 4.93 -9.36
N GLU A 332 -39.20 4.89 -9.32
CA GLU A 332 -38.23 5.81 -9.97
C GLU A 332 -37.78 7.04 -9.17
N PHE A 333 -37.09 6.78 -8.05
CA PHE A 333 -36.07 7.71 -7.55
C PHE A 333 -34.69 7.12 -7.83
N PHE A 334 -34.06 7.54 -8.93
CA PHE A 334 -32.64 7.30 -9.17
C PHE A 334 -31.82 8.29 -8.34
N LEU A 335 -31.04 7.80 -7.37
CA LEU A 335 -30.23 8.60 -6.43
C LEU A 335 -28.93 9.13 -7.05
N THR A 336 -28.80 9.08 -8.38
CA THR A 336 -27.54 9.29 -9.12
C THR A 336 -26.93 10.69 -8.94
N LYS A 337 -27.63 11.63 -8.30
CA LYS A 337 -27.19 13.02 -8.09
C LYS A 337 -26.83 13.35 -6.64
N GLY A 338 -26.94 12.38 -5.74
CA GLY A 338 -26.59 12.51 -4.32
C GLY A 338 -27.77 12.48 -3.37
N VAL A 339 -27.47 12.39 -2.07
CA VAL A 339 -28.43 12.27 -0.97
C VAL A 339 -28.25 13.43 0.00
N ALA A 340 -29.36 14.03 0.43
CA ALA A 340 -29.39 14.92 1.59
C ALA A 340 -29.95 14.16 2.80
N THR A 341 -29.23 14.16 3.92
CA THR A 341 -29.64 13.49 5.16
C THR A 341 -29.41 14.38 6.38
N ASN A 342 -30.11 14.13 7.48
CA ASN A 342 -29.92 14.85 8.73
C ASN A 342 -28.48 14.65 9.25
N ARG A 343 -27.75 15.75 9.45
CA ARG A 343 -26.38 15.76 9.95
C ARG A 343 -26.23 15.14 11.34
N ASN A 344 -27.25 15.22 12.20
CA ASN A 344 -27.23 14.67 13.56
C ASN A 344 -27.14 13.15 13.60
N MET A 345 -27.30 12.47 12.44
CA MET A 345 -27.10 11.03 12.33
C MET A 345 -25.62 10.63 12.30
N PHE A 346 -24.71 11.61 12.19
CA PHE A 346 -23.27 11.39 12.13
C PHE A 346 -22.61 12.13 13.30
N ASN A 347 -21.86 11.38 14.12
CA ASN A 347 -20.95 12.00 15.07
C ASN A 347 -19.63 12.30 14.34
N MET A 348 -19.23 13.58 14.37
CA MET A 348 -18.00 14.03 13.74
C MET A 348 -16.75 13.35 14.29
N GLU A 349 -16.75 13.03 15.59
CA GLU A 349 -15.63 12.37 16.27
C GLU A 349 -15.33 10.99 15.69
N ASN A 350 -16.25 10.43 14.90
CA ASN A 350 -16.08 9.13 14.26
C ASN A 350 -15.44 9.23 12.86
N PHE A 351 -15.23 10.43 12.30
CA PHE A 351 -14.54 10.56 11.02
C PHE A 351 -13.02 10.44 11.17
N HIS A 352 -12.44 9.51 10.44
CA HIS A 352 -11.01 9.26 10.37
C HIS A 352 -10.29 10.16 9.36
N SER A 353 -10.98 10.55 8.26
CA SER A 353 -10.45 11.44 7.22
C SER A 353 -10.59 12.90 7.63
N ILE A 354 -9.46 13.62 7.53
CA ILE A 354 -9.42 15.06 7.79
C ILE A 354 -10.21 15.80 6.72
N LYS A 355 -10.14 15.37 5.44
CA LYS A 355 -10.92 15.95 4.34
C LYS A 355 -12.42 15.83 4.64
N TRP A 356 -12.89 14.64 5.01
CA TRP A 356 -14.32 14.43 5.32
C TRP A 356 -14.77 15.17 6.57
N ALA A 357 -13.97 15.17 7.65
CA ALA A 357 -14.29 15.94 8.86
C ALA A 357 -14.41 17.45 8.57
N ARG A 358 -13.49 18.01 7.77
CA ARG A 358 -13.55 19.42 7.34
C ARG A 358 -14.77 19.69 6.47
N SER A 359 -15.03 18.85 5.46
CA SER A 359 -16.23 18.93 4.62
C SER A 359 -17.52 18.89 5.44
N PHE A 360 -17.56 18.04 6.46
CA PHE A 360 -18.70 17.93 7.38
C PHE A 360 -18.89 19.22 8.19
N LEU A 361 -17.80 19.84 8.66
CA LEU A 361 -17.82 21.10 9.39
C LEU A 361 -18.24 22.30 8.52
N SER A 362 -17.77 22.38 7.27
CA SER A 362 -17.95 23.52 6.38
C SER A 362 -19.27 23.54 5.59
N GLY A 363 -20.31 22.86 6.08
CA GLY A 363 -21.62 22.85 5.39
C GLY A 363 -21.86 21.66 4.45
N GLY A 364 -21.07 20.58 4.58
CA GLY A 364 -21.62 19.24 4.41
C GLY A 364 -21.63 18.67 3.00
N LEU A 365 -20.63 18.94 2.15
CA LEU A 365 -20.44 18.13 0.94
C LEU A 365 -19.43 17.01 1.19
N ILE A 366 -19.93 15.79 1.34
CA ILE A 366 -19.12 14.58 1.35
C ILE A 366 -19.13 13.97 -0.05
N GLU A 367 -17.93 13.79 -0.60
CA GLU A 367 -17.70 13.12 -1.87
C GLU A 367 -17.15 11.73 -1.59
N ILE A 368 -17.87 10.69 -2.05
CA ILE A 368 -17.41 9.31 -1.96
C ILE A 368 -16.20 9.13 -2.88
N PRO A 369 -15.11 8.48 -2.44
CA PRO A 369 -13.96 8.24 -3.29
C PRO A 369 -14.39 7.55 -4.60
N PRO A 370 -13.82 7.90 -5.75
CA PRO A 370 -14.21 7.30 -7.02
C PRO A 370 -13.85 5.81 -7.07
N GLN A 371 -14.56 5.04 -7.90
CA GLN A 371 -14.26 3.62 -8.10
C GLN A 371 -12.98 3.42 -8.94
N SER A 372 -12.72 4.38 -9.83
CA SER A 372 -11.50 4.48 -10.63
C SER A 372 -11.09 5.95 -10.72
N ASN A 373 -9.80 6.25 -10.55
CA ASN A 373 -9.26 7.59 -10.78
C ASN A 373 -8.02 7.52 -11.69
N PRO A 374 -8.21 7.25 -13.00
CA PRO A 374 -7.11 7.16 -13.96
C PRO A 374 -6.67 8.54 -14.49
N GLU A 375 -7.32 9.62 -14.07
CA GLU A 375 -7.00 10.98 -14.53
C GLU A 375 -5.97 11.66 -13.63
N GLU A 376 -6.02 11.39 -12.32
CA GLU A 376 -5.07 11.93 -11.34
C GLU A 376 -3.83 11.04 -11.22
N ALA A 377 -2.65 11.67 -11.12
CA ALA A 377 -1.36 11.01 -10.99
C ALA A 377 -1.29 10.07 -9.78
N ALA A 378 -0.80 8.86 -10.01
CA ALA A 378 -0.44 7.92 -8.96
C ALA A 378 0.65 8.51 -8.06
N MET A 379 0.72 8.02 -6.83
CA MET A 379 1.79 8.42 -5.92
C MET A 379 3.08 7.71 -6.32
N SER A 380 4.16 8.46 -6.49
CA SER A 380 5.49 7.89 -6.70
C SER A 380 6.26 7.83 -5.39
N LEU A 381 7.06 6.78 -5.21
CA LEU A 381 8.15 6.81 -4.24
C LEU A 381 9.30 7.64 -4.79
N VAL A 382 10.02 8.33 -3.91
CA VAL A 382 11.19 9.13 -4.28
C VAL A 382 12.44 8.32 -4.08
N GLU A 383 13.28 8.32 -5.10
CA GLU A 383 14.61 7.71 -5.06
C GLU A 383 15.56 8.58 -4.23
N ILE A 384 16.23 7.94 -3.28
CA ILE A 384 17.33 8.49 -2.50
C ILE A 384 18.56 7.61 -2.68
N GLY A 385 19.75 8.19 -2.56
CA GLY A 385 20.99 7.44 -2.73
C GLY A 385 21.12 6.32 -1.70
N GLY A 386 21.38 5.08 -2.15
CA GLY A 386 21.62 3.92 -1.29
C GLY A 386 23.03 3.86 -0.70
N ARG A 387 23.63 5.00 -0.32
CA ARG A 387 24.99 5.02 0.24
C ARG A 387 25.00 4.43 1.64
N GLY A 388 25.90 3.50 1.88
CA GLY A 388 26.04 2.84 3.17
C GLY A 388 26.34 1.36 3.02
N PHE A 389 26.15 0.64 4.11
CA PHE A 389 26.44 -0.78 4.22
C PHE A 389 25.28 -1.53 4.84
N LEU A 390 25.14 -2.79 4.46
CA LEU A 390 24.26 -3.72 5.16
C LEU A 390 24.86 -4.05 6.52
N GLY A 391 24.11 -3.70 7.56
CA GLY A 391 24.50 -3.78 8.95
C GLY A 391 24.44 -5.17 9.52
N GLN A 392 25.09 -5.33 10.67
CA GLN A 392 25.08 -6.57 11.44
C GLN A 392 23.66 -6.89 11.89
N LYS A 393 23.28 -8.18 11.76
CA LYS A 393 22.08 -8.68 12.44
C LYS A 393 22.38 -8.66 13.92
N SER A 394 21.86 -7.67 14.66
CA SER A 394 22.04 -7.59 16.11
C SER A 394 21.67 -8.93 16.75
N VAL A 395 22.67 -9.59 17.31
CA VAL A 395 22.45 -10.65 18.29
C VAL A 395 22.34 -9.91 19.63
N GLU A 396 21.10 -9.74 20.08
CA GLU A 396 20.69 -9.33 21.44
C GLU A 396 20.87 -7.86 21.90
N PRO A 397 20.00 -7.42 22.85
CA PRO A 397 19.75 -6.02 23.14
C PRO A 397 20.84 -5.42 24.04
N LEU A 398 21.13 -4.15 23.77
CA LEU A 398 21.98 -3.28 24.57
C LEU A 398 21.75 -3.49 26.08
N GLY A 399 22.87 -3.78 26.74
CA GLY A 399 23.02 -4.12 28.15
C GLY A 399 22.06 -3.47 29.14
N LYS A 400 21.65 -4.28 30.11
CA LYS A 400 21.27 -3.85 31.45
C LYS A 400 22.22 -2.73 31.91
N LYS A 401 21.68 -1.53 32.12
CA LYS A 401 22.35 -0.46 32.87
C LYS A 401 22.95 -1.06 34.15
N ARG A 402 24.28 -1.07 34.25
CA ARG A 402 24.94 -1.18 35.55
C ARG A 402 24.49 0.04 36.36
N ARG A 403 23.66 -0.18 37.39
CA ARG A 403 23.59 0.73 38.52
C ARG A 403 24.98 0.72 39.15
N MET A 404 25.66 1.85 39.14
CA MET A 404 26.73 2.10 40.10
C MET A 404 26.02 2.36 41.44
N GLU A 405 26.36 1.54 42.43
CA GLU A 405 26.24 1.89 43.85
C GLU A 405 27.38 2.82 44.24
#